data_AF-A0A1X7EMY4-F1
#
_entry.id   AF-A0A1X7EMY4-F1
#
_cell.length_a   1.000
_cell.length_b   1.000
_cell.length_c   1.000
_cell.angle_alpha   90.00
_cell.angle_beta   90.00
_cell.angle_gamma   90.00
#
_symmetry.space_group_name_H-M   'P 1'
#
loop_
_entity.id
_entity.type
_entity.pdbx_description
1 polymer ?
#
loop_
_entity_poly.entity_id
_entity_poly.type
_entity_poly.pdbx_seq_one_letter_code
_entity_poly.pdbx_strand_id
1 'polypeptide(L)'
;MKLVRNVLSIAAVCTLMFSLVGCLGSDKFEQEVVKETGAIKLVREVQRGNYDVISTAELKALLDSKADVLVIDTMPYEASYKKEHIPGAKQFLFPIPDMNEWDVKETDGKTQEQFVELLGPDKNKEIIIYCGFVKCTRSHNGAVWAKKLGYTNVKRYPGGIFAWKGAKNPIESAK
;
A
#
# COMPACT_ATOMS: atom_id res chain seq x y z
N MET A 1 -53.85 1.49 -35.37
CA MET A 1 -52.64 0.61 -35.39
C MET A 1 -51.29 1.32 -35.21
N LYS A 2 -51.11 2.62 -35.54
CA LYS A 2 -49.82 3.33 -35.35
C LYS A 2 -49.49 3.66 -33.89
N LEU A 3 -50.51 3.96 -33.06
CA LEU A 3 -50.31 4.36 -31.66
C LEU A 3 -49.81 3.20 -30.78
N VAL A 4 -50.31 1.99 -31.01
CA VAL A 4 -49.92 0.77 -30.26
C VAL A 4 -48.47 0.37 -30.56
N ARG A 5 -47.99 0.62 -31.78
CA ARG A 5 -46.63 0.28 -32.20
C ARG A 5 -45.56 1.19 -31.57
N ASN A 6 -45.87 2.48 -31.33
CA ASN A 6 -44.95 3.40 -30.67
C ASN A 6 -44.85 3.15 -29.15
N VAL A 7 -45.93 2.71 -28.50
CA VAL A 7 -45.91 2.35 -27.07
C VAL A 7 -45.08 1.07 -26.84
N LEU A 8 -45.18 0.09 -27.76
CA LEU A 8 -44.34 -1.11 -27.72
C LEU A 8 -42.85 -0.82 -27.95
N SER A 9 -42.51 0.14 -28.82
CA SER A 9 -41.10 0.53 -29.04
C SER A 9 -40.49 1.29 -27.87
N ILE A 10 -41.26 2.13 -27.17
CA ILE A 10 -40.77 2.88 -25.99
C ILE A 10 -40.63 1.95 -24.77
N ALA A 11 -41.57 1.02 -24.57
CA ALA A 11 -41.48 0.04 -23.49
C ALA A 11 -40.28 -0.91 -23.65
N ALA A 12 -39.91 -1.29 -24.89
CA ALA A 12 -38.74 -2.12 -25.16
C ALA A 12 -37.41 -1.38 -24.90
N VAL A 13 -37.34 -0.07 -25.17
CA VAL A 13 -36.14 0.74 -24.89
C VAL A 13 -35.97 1.03 -23.41
N CYS A 14 -37.06 1.23 -22.66
CA CYS A 14 -37.00 1.44 -21.20
C CYS A 14 -36.67 0.16 -20.42
N THR A 15 -37.06 -1.02 -20.91
CA THR A 15 -36.71 -2.31 -20.29
C THR A 15 -35.26 -2.72 -20.57
N LEU A 16 -34.68 -2.35 -21.73
CA LEU A 16 -33.25 -2.55 -21.98
C LEU A 16 -32.34 -1.61 -21.16
N MET A 17 -32.80 -0.42 -20.79
CA MET A 17 -32.02 0.53 -19.97
C MET A 17 -31.92 0.12 -18.49
N PHE A 18 -32.87 -0.66 -17.97
CA PHE A 18 -32.83 -1.15 -16.59
C PHE A 18 -32.00 -2.42 -16.39
N SER A 19 -31.71 -3.18 -17.46
CA SER A 19 -30.88 -4.38 -17.39
C SER A 19 -29.37 -4.13 -17.43
N LEU A 20 -28.92 -2.90 -17.69
CA LEU A 20 -27.49 -2.57 -17.82
C LEU A 20 -26.83 -2.05 -16.53
N VAL A 21 -27.60 -1.83 -15.45
CA VAL A 21 -27.05 -1.32 -14.18
C VAL A 21 -26.53 -2.45 -13.27
N GLY A 22 -26.89 -3.71 -13.56
CA GLY A 22 -26.64 -4.86 -12.68
C GLY A 22 -25.41 -5.74 -12.99
N CYS A 23 -24.61 -5.46 -14.03
CA CYS A 23 -23.61 -6.44 -14.51
C CYS A 23 -22.14 -5.96 -14.54
N LEU A 24 -21.78 -4.85 -13.90
CA LEU A 24 -20.40 -4.32 -14.00
C LEU A 24 -19.70 -4.05 -12.65
N GLY A 25 -20.30 -4.38 -11.51
CA GLY A 25 -19.66 -4.27 -10.19
C GLY A 25 -19.92 -5.53 -9.36
N SER A 26 -18.91 -5.99 -8.62
CA SER A 26 -19.11 -7.04 -7.61
C SER A 26 -20.20 -6.63 -6.62
N ASP A 27 -20.94 -7.61 -6.11
CA ASP A 27 -22.02 -7.38 -5.17
C ASP A 27 -21.51 -6.58 -3.95
N LYS A 28 -22.29 -5.57 -3.50
CA LYS A 28 -21.85 -4.67 -2.42
C LYS A 28 -21.57 -5.40 -1.12
N PHE A 29 -22.25 -6.51 -0.85
CA PHE A 29 -22.02 -7.35 0.32
C PHE A 29 -20.71 -8.13 0.17
N GLU A 30 -20.41 -8.65 -1.03
CA GLU A 30 -19.09 -9.27 -1.31
C GLU A 30 -17.95 -8.25 -1.16
N GLN A 31 -18.12 -7.03 -1.66
CA GLN A 31 -17.13 -5.97 -1.48
C GLN A 31 -16.88 -5.63 -0.02
N GLU A 32 -17.93 -5.64 0.80
CA GLU A 32 -17.82 -5.38 2.24
C GLU A 32 -17.02 -6.47 2.94
N VAL A 33 -17.28 -7.76 2.64
CA VAL A 33 -16.50 -8.88 3.18
C VAL A 33 -15.02 -8.77 2.82
N VAL A 34 -14.70 -8.33 1.59
CA VAL A 34 -13.31 -8.12 1.16
C VAL A 34 -12.65 -6.97 1.95
N LYS A 35 -13.37 -5.86 2.19
CA LYS A 35 -12.87 -4.74 2.98
C LYS A 35 -12.63 -5.14 4.43
N GLU A 36 -13.60 -5.78 5.06
CA GLU A 36 -13.50 -6.29 6.44
C GLU A 36 -12.30 -7.22 6.59
N THR A 37 -12.18 -8.22 5.72
CA THR A 37 -11.07 -9.18 5.75
C THR A 37 -9.71 -8.49 5.63
N GLY A 38 -9.60 -7.51 4.72
CA GLY A 38 -8.38 -6.73 4.53
C GLY A 38 -8.05 -5.86 5.75
N ALA A 39 -9.05 -5.18 6.33
CA ALA A 39 -8.89 -4.34 7.50
C ALA A 39 -8.47 -5.14 8.73
N ILE A 40 -9.15 -6.26 9.01
CA ILE A 40 -8.83 -7.14 10.14
C ILE A 40 -7.43 -7.74 9.98
N LYS A 41 -7.05 -8.16 8.78
CA LYS A 41 -5.68 -8.63 8.49
C LYS A 41 -4.65 -7.56 8.81
N LEU A 42 -4.84 -6.35 8.29
CA LEU A 42 -3.93 -5.22 8.53
C LEU A 42 -3.82 -4.90 10.02
N VAL A 43 -4.94 -4.79 10.74
CA VAL A 43 -4.95 -4.50 12.19
C VAL A 43 -4.18 -5.56 12.97
N ARG A 44 -4.35 -6.85 12.64
CA ARG A 44 -3.60 -7.94 13.29
C ARG A 44 -2.09 -7.87 12.99
N GLU A 45 -1.69 -7.51 11.77
CA GLU A 45 -0.29 -7.30 11.41
C GLU A 45 0.33 -6.13 12.19
N VAL A 46 -0.41 -5.04 12.35
CA VAL A 46 -0.02 -3.83 13.09
C VAL A 46 0.16 -4.16 14.58
N GLN A 47 -0.84 -4.81 15.19
CA GLN A 47 -0.81 -5.24 16.59
C GLN A 47 0.36 -6.19 16.88
N ARG A 48 0.54 -7.22 16.03
CA ARG A 48 1.63 -8.19 16.18
C ARG A 48 3.00 -7.54 16.01
N GLY A 49 3.12 -6.59 15.07
CA GLY A 49 4.39 -5.95 14.77
C GLY A 49 4.74 -4.76 15.66
N ASN A 50 3.81 -4.29 16.50
CA ASN A 50 4.01 -3.19 17.43
C ASN A 50 4.50 -1.89 16.76
N TYR A 51 3.88 -1.53 15.64
CA TYR A 51 4.14 -0.30 14.89
C TYR A 51 2.80 0.39 14.59
N ASP A 52 2.82 1.66 14.18
CA ASP A 52 1.60 2.40 13.84
C ASP A 52 1.35 2.44 12.32
N VAL A 53 0.24 3.02 11.88
CA VAL A 53 -0.04 3.26 10.46
C VAL A 53 -0.16 4.74 10.14
N ILE A 54 0.09 5.08 8.89
CA ILE A 54 -0.13 6.42 8.34
C ILE A 54 -0.95 6.34 7.06
N SER A 55 -1.85 7.29 6.83
CA SER A 55 -2.64 7.41 5.61
C SER A 55 -1.87 8.10 4.48
N THR A 56 -2.40 8.01 3.26
CA THR A 56 -1.85 8.74 2.10
C THR A 56 -1.83 10.24 2.31
N ALA A 57 -2.89 10.80 2.92
CA ALA A 57 -3.02 12.23 3.16
C ALA A 57 -2.02 12.72 4.21
N GLU A 58 -1.86 11.99 5.32
CA GLU A 58 -0.88 12.32 6.35
C GLU A 58 0.55 12.22 5.84
N LEU A 59 0.90 11.16 5.10
CA LEU A 59 2.23 11.03 4.50
C LEU A 59 2.51 12.17 3.51
N LYS A 60 1.52 12.52 2.67
CA LYS A 60 1.66 13.65 1.73
C LYS A 60 1.89 14.96 2.48
N ALA A 61 1.13 15.22 3.54
CA ALA A 61 1.30 16.41 4.36
C ALA A 61 2.68 16.47 5.04
N LEU A 62 3.18 15.34 5.56
CA LEU A 62 4.52 15.26 6.14
C LEU A 62 5.60 15.61 5.10
N LEU A 63 5.53 15.03 3.90
CA LEU A 63 6.50 15.29 2.84
C LEU A 63 6.43 16.74 2.33
N ASP A 64 5.22 17.29 2.17
CA ASP A 64 5.03 18.68 1.75
C ASP A 64 5.58 19.68 2.78
N SER A 65 5.46 19.35 4.07
CA SER A 65 6.03 20.14 5.16
C SER A 65 7.55 20.04 5.27
N LYS A 66 8.19 19.17 4.48
CA LYS A 66 9.62 18.85 4.53
C LYS A 66 10.07 18.36 5.92
N ALA A 67 9.20 17.64 6.62
CA ALA A 67 9.55 16.99 7.88
C ALA A 67 10.74 16.04 7.68
N ASP A 68 11.64 15.94 8.66
CA ASP A 68 12.74 14.97 8.64
C ASP A 68 12.22 13.57 8.94
N VAL A 69 11.73 12.90 7.89
CA VAL A 69 11.20 11.54 7.94
C VAL A 69 12.00 10.64 6.99
N LEU A 70 12.21 9.38 7.38
CA LEU A 70 12.79 8.37 6.50
C LEU A 70 11.67 7.53 5.88
N VAL A 71 11.53 7.58 4.55
CA VAL A 71 10.56 6.76 3.81
C VAL A 71 11.27 5.59 3.14
N ILE A 72 10.79 4.35 3.34
CA ILE A 72 11.41 3.14 2.80
C ILE A 72 10.41 2.34 1.95
N ASP A 73 10.78 2.10 0.70
CA ASP A 73 10.13 1.14 -0.19
C ASP A 73 10.73 -0.25 0.00
N THR A 74 9.86 -1.22 0.29
CA THR A 74 10.24 -2.63 0.51
C THR A 74 10.09 -3.54 -0.70
N MET A 75 9.77 -2.99 -1.87
CA MET A 75 9.61 -3.73 -3.12
C MET A 75 10.95 -3.96 -3.85
N PRO A 76 11.03 -4.93 -4.79
CA PRO A 76 12.26 -5.19 -5.55
C PRO A 76 12.73 -3.96 -6.33
N TYR A 77 14.05 -3.74 -6.36
CA TYR A 77 14.63 -2.54 -6.97
C TYR A 77 14.32 -2.44 -8.46
N GLU A 78 14.78 -3.40 -9.26
CA GLU A 78 14.65 -3.37 -10.73
C GLU A 78 13.20 -3.55 -11.20
N ALA A 79 12.43 -4.41 -10.53
CA ALA A 79 11.08 -4.74 -10.97
C ALA A 79 10.06 -3.64 -10.63
N SER A 80 10.30 -2.87 -9.55
CA SER A 80 9.35 -1.89 -9.01
C SER A 80 10.00 -0.52 -8.76
N TYR A 81 10.82 -0.38 -7.72
CA TYR A 81 11.29 0.93 -7.22
C TYR A 81 11.93 1.80 -8.31
N LYS A 82 12.77 1.20 -9.17
CA LYS A 82 13.45 1.92 -10.25
C LYS A 82 12.48 2.60 -11.22
N LYS A 83 11.35 1.96 -11.51
CA LYS A 83 10.32 2.48 -12.42
C LYS A 83 9.50 3.58 -11.77
N GLU A 84 9.10 3.35 -10.52
CA GLU A 84 8.29 4.29 -9.75
C GLU A 84 8.43 4.08 -8.24
N HIS A 85 8.56 5.18 -7.51
CA HIS A 85 8.55 5.23 -6.05
C HIS A 85 8.03 6.58 -5.54
N ILE A 86 7.69 6.63 -4.25
CA ILE A 86 7.35 7.88 -3.55
C ILE A 86 8.59 8.78 -3.53
N PRO A 87 8.47 10.09 -3.83
CA PRO A 87 9.61 11.00 -3.88
C PRO A 87 10.47 10.97 -2.61
N GLY A 88 11.79 10.88 -2.78
CA GLY A 88 12.76 10.85 -1.69
C GLY A 88 12.81 9.54 -0.89
N ALA A 89 11.98 8.53 -1.23
CA ALA A 89 12.07 7.22 -0.59
C ALA A 89 13.45 6.57 -0.81
N LYS A 90 13.82 5.65 0.07
CA LYS A 90 14.96 4.74 -0.09
C LYS A 90 14.44 3.33 -0.32
N GLN A 91 15.25 2.46 -0.93
CA GLN A 91 14.85 1.08 -1.23
C GLN A 91 15.56 0.06 -0.33
N PHE A 92 14.80 -0.88 0.23
CA PHE A 92 15.33 -2.06 0.91
C PHE A 92 14.37 -3.25 0.78
N LEU A 93 14.74 -4.29 0.04
CA LEU A 93 13.85 -5.44 -0.19
C LEU A 93 13.55 -6.20 1.11
N PHE A 94 12.27 -6.53 1.31
CA PHE A 94 11.82 -7.56 2.25
C PHE A 94 10.91 -8.57 1.55
N PRO A 95 10.83 -9.83 2.01
CA PRO A 95 10.00 -10.88 1.41
C PRO A 95 8.50 -10.67 1.63
N ILE A 96 7.69 -11.43 0.88
CA ILE A 96 6.23 -11.49 1.09
C ILE A 96 5.89 -12.35 2.32
N PRO A 97 6.41 -13.59 2.47
CA PRO A 97 6.24 -14.34 3.71
C PRO A 97 6.82 -13.60 4.92
N ASP A 98 6.36 -13.93 6.11
CA ASP A 98 6.92 -13.39 7.35
C ASP A 98 8.39 -13.80 7.48
N MET A 99 9.24 -12.81 7.75
CA MET A 99 10.68 -13.01 7.95
C MET A 99 11.01 -13.03 9.44
N ASN A 100 10.85 -14.18 10.08
CA ASN A 100 11.08 -14.34 11.53
C ASN A 100 12.57 -14.26 11.90
N GLU A 101 13.42 -14.77 11.00
CA GLU A 101 14.88 -14.73 11.06
C GLU A 101 15.41 -14.02 9.82
N TRP A 102 16.55 -13.34 9.95
CA TRP A 102 17.12 -12.60 8.84
C TRP A 102 17.72 -13.57 7.81
N ASP A 103 17.21 -13.56 6.58
CA ASP A 103 17.79 -14.30 5.46
C ASP A 103 18.18 -13.32 4.35
N VAL A 104 19.49 -13.25 4.07
CA VAL A 104 20.04 -12.38 3.02
C VAL A 104 19.51 -12.72 1.63
N LYS A 105 19.06 -13.95 1.39
CA LYS A 105 18.48 -14.36 0.10
C LYS A 105 17.14 -13.69 -0.16
N GLU A 106 16.44 -13.30 0.89
CA GLU A 106 15.12 -12.67 0.83
C GLU A 106 15.19 -11.13 0.79
N THR A 107 16.40 -10.56 0.86
CA THR A 107 16.68 -9.12 0.95
C THR A 107 17.63 -8.61 -0.14
N ASP A 108 17.70 -9.31 -1.30
CA ASP A 108 18.63 -9.01 -2.39
C ASP A 108 20.11 -9.03 -1.95
N GLY A 109 20.45 -9.95 -1.03
CA GLY A 109 21.80 -10.08 -0.48
C GLY A 109 22.14 -9.08 0.62
N LYS A 110 21.22 -8.20 1.02
CA LYS A 110 21.48 -7.17 2.02
C LYS A 110 21.42 -7.71 3.46
N THR A 111 22.39 -7.36 4.28
CA THR A 111 22.46 -7.79 5.68
C THR A 111 21.61 -6.93 6.61
N GLN A 112 21.40 -7.41 7.84
CA GLN A 112 20.70 -6.66 8.87
C GLN A 112 21.44 -5.35 9.22
N GLU A 113 22.77 -5.36 9.19
CA GLU A 113 23.61 -4.19 9.44
C GLU A 113 23.41 -3.12 8.37
N GLN A 114 23.28 -3.51 7.10
CA GLN A 114 22.97 -2.57 6.02
C GLN A 114 21.57 -1.97 6.16
N PHE A 115 20.62 -2.71 6.74
CA PHE A 115 19.32 -2.13 7.09
C PHE A 115 19.46 -1.12 8.23
N VAL A 116 20.21 -1.43 9.28
CA VAL A 116 20.50 -0.49 10.38
C VAL A 116 21.20 0.77 9.87
N GLU A 117 22.17 0.63 8.97
CA GLU A 117 22.86 1.74 8.32
C GLU A 117 21.88 2.65 7.57
N LEU A 118 20.96 2.04 6.80
CA LEU A 118 19.91 2.78 6.10
C LEU A 118 18.98 3.53 7.07
N LEU A 119 18.59 2.89 8.17
CA LEU A 119 17.71 3.47 9.19
C LEU A 119 18.40 4.60 9.97
N GLY A 120 19.72 4.57 10.07
CA GLY A 120 20.54 5.56 10.76
C GLY A 120 20.61 5.35 12.29
N PRO A 121 21.45 6.12 12.99
CA PRO A 121 21.74 5.90 14.41
C PRO A 121 20.62 6.37 15.35
N ASP A 122 19.78 7.32 14.92
CA ASP A 122 18.69 7.86 15.75
C ASP A 122 17.50 6.89 15.81
N LYS A 123 17.31 6.27 16.97
CA LYS A 123 16.21 5.32 17.22
C LYS A 123 14.84 5.99 17.33
N ASN A 124 14.78 7.31 17.48
CA ASN A 124 13.52 8.07 17.55
C ASN A 124 13.13 8.72 16.22
N LYS A 125 13.98 8.62 15.18
CA LYS A 125 13.67 9.10 13.84
C LYS A 125 12.35 8.50 13.36
N GLU A 126 11.49 9.34 12.79
CA GLU A 126 10.24 8.88 12.20
C GLU A 126 10.53 8.10 10.91
N ILE A 127 10.13 6.83 10.89
CA ILE A 127 10.38 5.91 9.80
C ILE A 127 9.04 5.44 9.24
N ILE A 128 8.80 5.72 7.96
CA ILE A 128 7.62 5.32 7.21
C ILE A 128 7.99 4.22 6.22
N ILE A 129 7.38 3.04 6.35
CA ILE A 129 7.70 1.88 5.53
C ILE A 129 6.50 1.50 4.67
N TYR A 130 6.72 1.30 3.38
CA TYR A 130 5.65 1.02 2.43
C TYR A 130 6.02 -0.07 1.41
N CYS A 131 5.01 -0.57 0.72
CA CYS A 131 5.16 -1.46 -0.44
C CYS A 131 4.08 -1.15 -1.49
N GLY A 132 3.58 -2.13 -2.23
CA GLY A 132 2.65 -1.87 -3.34
C GLY A 132 1.27 -1.39 -2.92
N PHE A 133 0.64 -2.10 -1.96
CA PHE A 133 -0.79 -2.00 -1.63
C PHE A 133 -1.10 -2.71 -0.31
N VAL A 134 -2.33 -2.56 0.21
CA VAL A 134 -2.73 -3.01 1.56
C VAL A 134 -2.47 -4.50 1.83
N LYS A 135 -2.75 -5.37 0.86
CA LYS A 135 -2.53 -6.82 1.01
C LYS A 135 -1.05 -7.24 0.97
N CYS A 136 -0.15 -6.38 0.48
CA CYS A 136 1.27 -6.67 0.40
C CYS A 136 1.93 -6.57 1.78
N THR A 137 2.67 -7.61 2.14
CA THR A 137 3.25 -7.84 3.48
C THR A 137 4.73 -7.49 3.58
N ARG A 138 5.40 -7.10 2.48
CA ARG A 138 6.82 -6.70 2.51
C ARG A 138 7.08 -5.57 3.51
N SER A 139 6.19 -4.58 3.54
CA SER A 139 6.28 -3.45 4.47
C SER A 139 5.99 -3.81 5.92
N HIS A 140 5.22 -4.89 6.16
CA HIS A 140 5.06 -5.45 7.49
C HIS A 140 6.40 -5.96 8.03
N ASN A 141 7.13 -6.75 7.23
CA ASN A 141 8.44 -7.27 7.61
C ASN A 141 9.43 -6.15 7.92
N GLY A 142 9.53 -5.14 7.05
CA GLY A 142 10.41 -3.98 7.28
C GLY A 142 10.08 -3.25 8.59
N ALA A 143 8.79 -3.05 8.89
CA ALA A 143 8.36 -2.41 10.13
C ALA A 143 8.66 -3.26 11.37
N VAL A 144 8.39 -4.56 11.32
CA VAL A 144 8.73 -5.50 12.41
C VAL A 144 10.23 -5.49 12.70
N TRP A 145 11.07 -5.54 11.66
CA TRP A 145 12.51 -5.53 11.83
C TRP A 145 13.01 -4.19 12.39
N ALA A 146 12.49 -3.05 11.91
CA ALA A 146 12.82 -1.76 12.51
C ALA A 146 12.45 -1.71 14.01
N LYS A 147 11.25 -2.17 14.39
CA LYS A 147 10.86 -2.26 15.81
C LYS A 147 11.79 -3.19 16.61
N LYS A 148 12.11 -4.37 16.08
CA LYS A 148 13.02 -5.36 16.71
C LYS A 148 14.44 -4.79 16.90
N LEU A 149 14.88 -3.92 16.00
CA LEU A 149 16.17 -3.21 16.05
C LEU A 149 16.14 -1.96 16.94
N GLY A 150 15.06 -1.73 17.68
CA GLY A 150 14.94 -0.70 18.72
C GLY A 150 14.41 0.64 18.24
N TYR A 151 13.94 0.77 16.99
CA TYR A 151 13.35 2.03 16.52
C TYR A 151 11.97 2.24 17.13
N THR A 152 11.71 3.42 17.66
CA THR A 152 10.53 3.71 18.48
C THR A 152 9.39 4.27 17.64
N ASN A 153 9.68 5.15 16.68
CA ASN A 153 8.70 5.83 15.83
C ASN A 153 8.65 5.21 14.41
N VAL A 154 8.04 4.02 14.32
CA VAL A 154 7.89 3.29 13.06
C VAL A 154 6.43 3.26 12.67
N LYS A 155 6.13 3.69 11.44
CA LYS A 155 4.79 3.62 10.86
C LYS A 155 4.83 2.87 9.53
N ARG A 156 3.80 2.08 9.26
CA ARG A 156 3.56 1.51 7.93
C ARG A 156 2.62 2.40 7.15
N TYR A 157 2.93 2.64 5.88
CA TYR A 157 1.98 3.21 4.93
C TYR A 157 1.34 2.07 4.11
N PRO A 158 0.17 1.54 4.55
CA PRO A 158 -0.40 0.32 3.98
C PRO A 158 -0.93 0.51 2.56
N GLY A 159 -1.37 1.72 2.21
CA GLY A 159 -1.87 2.03 0.86
C GLY A 159 -0.81 1.89 -0.23
N GLY A 160 0.46 2.05 0.14
CA GLY A 160 1.58 1.84 -0.77
C GLY A 160 1.62 2.79 -1.97
N ILE A 161 2.45 2.46 -2.95
CA ILE A 161 2.55 3.25 -4.18
C ILE A 161 1.23 3.26 -4.97
N PHE A 162 0.38 2.24 -4.83
CA PHE A 162 -0.91 2.19 -5.53
C PHE A 162 -1.88 3.25 -5.01
N ALA A 163 -2.05 3.37 -3.69
CA ALA A 163 -2.87 4.43 -3.12
C ALA A 163 -2.26 5.81 -3.34
N TRP A 164 -0.91 5.91 -3.34
CA TRP A 164 -0.20 7.17 -3.62
C TRP A 164 -0.49 7.69 -5.03
N LYS A 165 -0.37 6.81 -6.03
CA LYS A 165 -0.75 7.10 -7.43
C LYS A 165 -2.24 7.35 -7.58
N GLY A 166 -3.08 6.57 -6.89
CA GLY A 166 -4.54 6.76 -6.87
C GLY A 166 -4.95 8.15 -6.38
N ALA A 167 -4.21 8.71 -5.41
CA ALA A 167 -4.36 10.08 -4.94
C ALA A 167 -3.75 11.14 -5.87
N LYS A 168 -3.18 10.73 -7.02
CA LYS A 168 -2.52 11.61 -8.00
C LYS A 168 -1.34 12.40 -7.44
N ASN A 169 -0.66 11.85 -6.43
CA ASN A 169 0.55 12.44 -5.89
C ASN A 169 1.75 12.20 -6.84
N PRO A 170 2.77 13.07 -6.82
CA PRO A 170 3.96 12.92 -7.67
C PRO A 170 4.75 11.66 -7.33
N ILE A 171 5.41 11.08 -8.34
CA ILE A 171 6.29 9.91 -8.20
C ILE A 171 7.68 10.23 -8.76
N GLU A 172 8.68 9.48 -8.32
CA GLU A 172 10.04 9.50 -8.86
C GLU A 172 10.39 8.17 -9.51
N SER A 173 11.44 8.18 -10.35
CA SER A 173 12.05 7.00 -10.96
C SER A 173 13.55 7.05 -10.72
N ALA A 174 14.18 5.90 -10.45
CA ALA A 174 15.63 5.84 -10.28
C ALA A 174 16.28 5.61 -11.64
N LYS A 175 17.47 6.21 -11.84
CA LYS A 175 18.30 5.97 -13.02
C LYS A 175 19.13 4.70 -12.82
#